data_AF-A0A967BGT0-F1
#
_entry.id   AF-A0A967BGT0-F1
#
_cell.length_a   1.000
_cell.length_b   1.000
_cell.length_c   1.000
_cell.angle_alpha   90.00
_cell.angle_beta   90.00
_cell.angle_gamma   90.00
#
_symmetry.space_group_name_H-M   'P 1'
#
loop_
_entity.id
_entity.type
_entity.pdbx_description
1 polymer ?
#
loop_
_entity_poly.entity_id
_entity_poly.type
_entity_poly.pdbx_seq_one_letter_code
_entity_poly.pdbx_strand_id
1 'polypeptide(L)'
;DMVGSASQNLWSFTDDPAIPFGSAADGFNKFQRGVSATIPFAVLDDSAGSFPPDTLGIIETGNTDEFFGIVDTKNDDTGGRDVVATWVFDISGASDLALTIDMGAMGDFEASPTTGDFFNWSYSIDGSPAATAFQSSVDESASNAYTMEGGLVVTFLE
;
A
#
# COMPACT_ATOMS: atom_id res chain seq x y z
N ASP A 1 4.12 -10.85 -7.93
CA ASP A 1 2.73 -11.01 -7.45
C ASP A 1 1.90 -9.84 -7.97
N MET A 2 0.56 -9.95 -8.00
CA MET A 2 -0.39 -8.88 -8.38
C MET A 2 -0.22 -8.28 -9.79
N VAL A 3 0.63 -8.86 -10.64
CA VAL A 3 0.82 -8.37 -12.01
C VAL A 3 -0.37 -8.83 -12.84
N GLY A 4 -1.24 -7.89 -13.23
CA GLY A 4 -2.51 -8.20 -13.88
C GLY A 4 -3.39 -9.10 -13.02
N SER A 5 -3.41 -8.87 -11.71
CA SER A 5 -4.13 -9.70 -10.73
C SER A 5 -3.67 -11.17 -10.66
N ALA A 6 -2.43 -11.45 -11.08
CA ALA A 6 -1.86 -12.79 -11.08
C ALA A 6 -0.55 -12.88 -10.29
N SER A 7 -0.29 -14.07 -9.75
CA SER A 7 0.94 -14.41 -9.03
C SER A 7 1.76 -15.42 -9.83
N GLN A 8 3.07 -15.20 -9.91
CA GLN A 8 4.02 -16.18 -10.43
C GLN A 8 4.82 -16.76 -9.27
N ASN A 9 4.80 -18.09 -9.14
CA ASN A 9 5.52 -18.86 -8.11
C ASN A 9 5.32 -18.36 -6.67
N LEU A 10 4.19 -17.72 -6.36
CA LEU A 10 3.87 -17.33 -5.00
C LEU A 10 3.56 -18.59 -4.20
N TRP A 11 4.38 -18.88 -3.21
CA TRP A 11 4.19 -19.98 -2.28
C TRP A 11 3.22 -19.60 -1.17
N SER A 12 3.39 -18.42 -0.57
CA SER A 12 2.49 -17.91 0.46
C SER A 12 2.51 -16.39 0.55
N PHE A 13 1.38 -15.83 0.97
CA PHE A 13 1.22 -14.45 1.38
C PHE A 13 0.59 -14.41 2.78
N THR A 14 1.09 -13.54 3.64
CA THR A 14 0.52 -13.26 4.97
C THR A 14 0.66 -11.79 5.30
N ASP A 15 -0.30 -11.23 6.01
CA ASP A 15 -0.27 -9.89 6.58
C ASP A 15 -0.66 -9.89 8.08
N ASP A 16 -0.27 -8.83 8.77
CA ASP A 16 -0.61 -8.54 10.16
C ASP A 16 -1.24 -7.14 10.22
N PRO A 17 -2.44 -6.94 10.80
CA PRO A 17 -3.28 -7.95 11.43
C PRO A 17 -3.93 -8.90 10.42
N ALA A 18 -3.92 -10.19 10.74
CA ALA A 18 -4.70 -11.21 10.01
C ALA A 18 -6.22 -11.08 10.26
N ILE A 19 -6.61 -10.30 11.26
CA ILE A 19 -7.99 -9.92 11.55
C ILE A 19 -8.27 -8.58 10.85
N PRO A 20 -9.40 -8.44 10.14
CA PRO A 20 -9.77 -7.16 9.54
C PRO A 20 -9.81 -6.04 10.59
N PHE A 21 -9.36 -4.85 10.21
CA PHE A 21 -9.52 -3.65 11.02
C PHE A 21 -11.01 -3.44 11.39
N GLY A 22 -11.25 -2.88 12.57
CA GLY A 22 -12.60 -2.62 13.07
C GLY A 22 -13.29 -1.47 12.32
N SER A 23 -12.50 -0.54 11.79
CA SER A 23 -12.93 0.59 10.97
C SER A 23 -12.77 0.26 9.48
N ALA A 24 -13.77 0.67 8.68
CA ALA A 24 -13.70 0.58 7.22
C ALA A 24 -12.78 1.65 6.60
N ALA A 25 -12.28 2.60 7.40
CA ALA A 25 -11.31 3.59 6.96
C ALA A 25 -9.86 3.08 7.03
N ASP A 26 -9.63 1.92 7.66
CA ASP A 26 -8.30 1.42 7.96
C ASP A 26 -8.05 0.15 7.13
N GLY A 27 -6.82 -0.09 6.73
CA GLY A 27 -6.52 -1.28 5.95
C GLY A 27 -5.04 -1.55 5.77
N PHE A 28 -4.72 -2.83 5.72
CA PHE A 28 -3.40 -3.36 5.40
C PHE A 28 -3.59 -4.74 4.78
N ASN A 29 -3.93 -4.78 3.50
CA ASN A 29 -4.23 -6.04 2.80
C ASN A 29 -4.14 -5.87 1.27
N LYS A 30 -4.28 -6.98 0.57
CA LYS A 30 -4.65 -7.00 -0.84
C LYS A 30 -6.12 -6.64 -1.02
N PHE A 31 -6.37 -5.67 -1.90
CA PHE A 31 -7.70 -5.21 -2.25
C PHE A 31 -7.90 -5.26 -3.77
N GLN A 32 -9.15 -5.39 -4.19
CA GLN A 32 -9.53 -5.37 -5.59
C GLN A 32 -10.97 -4.86 -5.74
N ARG A 33 -11.16 -3.80 -6.54
CA ARG A 33 -12.49 -3.24 -6.81
C ARG A 33 -13.41 -4.32 -7.40
N GLY A 34 -14.62 -4.45 -6.87
CA GLY A 34 -15.61 -5.44 -7.32
C GLY A 34 -15.38 -6.87 -6.82
N VAL A 35 -14.29 -7.13 -6.09
CA VAL A 35 -14.00 -8.46 -5.49
C VAL A 35 -13.91 -8.37 -3.98
N SER A 36 -13.15 -7.42 -3.44
CA SER A 36 -13.05 -7.20 -1.99
C SER A 36 -14.39 -6.72 -1.42
N ALA A 37 -14.79 -7.28 -0.27
CA ALA A 37 -16.04 -6.90 0.40
C ALA A 37 -16.02 -5.43 0.87
N THR A 38 -14.86 -4.97 1.31
CA THR A 38 -14.59 -3.59 1.72
C THR A 38 -13.20 -3.19 1.24
N ILE A 39 -13.02 -1.90 0.95
CA ILE A 39 -11.73 -1.28 0.66
C ILE A 39 -11.75 0.09 1.36
N PRO A 40 -10.68 0.50 2.07
CA PRO A 40 -10.59 1.83 2.64
C PRO A 40 -10.83 2.91 1.58
N PHE A 41 -11.75 3.83 1.84
CA PHE A 41 -12.08 4.87 0.87
C PHE A 41 -10.85 5.73 0.52
N ALA A 42 -9.94 5.95 1.47
CA ALA A 42 -8.75 6.77 1.28
C ALA A 42 -7.74 6.26 0.23
N VAL A 43 -7.82 4.98 -0.20
CA VAL A 43 -6.99 4.49 -1.32
C VAL A 43 -7.69 4.56 -2.66
N LEU A 44 -9.02 4.72 -2.66
CA LEU A 44 -9.86 4.76 -3.85
C LEU A 44 -9.99 6.21 -4.32
N ASP A 45 -9.68 6.46 -5.58
CA ASP A 45 -10.08 7.71 -6.24
C ASP A 45 -11.43 7.47 -6.92
N ASP A 46 -12.50 7.99 -6.35
CA ASP A 46 -13.87 7.91 -6.87
C ASP A 46 -14.32 9.22 -7.55
N SER A 47 -13.40 10.16 -7.79
CA SER A 47 -13.69 11.52 -8.28
C SER A 47 -14.23 11.56 -9.73
N ALA A 48 -13.93 10.55 -10.55
CA ALA A 48 -14.53 10.41 -11.88
C ALA A 48 -15.79 9.52 -11.90
N GLY A 49 -16.16 8.92 -10.77
CA GLY A 49 -17.25 7.95 -10.68
C GLY A 49 -18.38 8.36 -9.75
N SER A 50 -18.66 7.53 -8.74
CA SER A 50 -19.82 7.69 -7.86
C SER A 50 -19.71 8.85 -6.88
N PHE A 51 -18.50 9.39 -6.65
CA PHE A 51 -18.29 10.46 -5.69
C PHE A 51 -17.41 11.58 -6.29
N PRO A 52 -17.95 12.43 -7.19
CA PRO A 52 -17.19 13.54 -7.77
C PRO A 52 -16.52 14.51 -6.78
N PRO A 53 -17.02 14.71 -5.54
CA PRO A 53 -16.31 15.49 -4.53
C PRO A 53 -15.09 14.82 -3.90
N ASP A 54 -14.71 13.61 -4.32
CA ASP A 54 -13.52 12.93 -3.81
C ASP A 54 -12.26 13.76 -4.07
N THR A 55 -11.39 13.81 -3.07
CA THR A 55 -10.13 14.57 -3.07
C THR A 55 -8.95 13.73 -2.59
N LEU A 56 -9.14 12.42 -2.39
CA LEU A 56 -8.10 11.50 -1.94
C LEU A 56 -8.14 10.22 -2.79
N GLY A 57 -7.11 9.39 -2.67
CA GLY A 57 -7.03 8.11 -3.34
C GLY A 57 -6.14 8.11 -4.58
N ILE A 58 -5.72 6.90 -4.95
CA ILE A 58 -4.78 6.64 -6.04
C ILE A 58 -5.39 5.63 -7.02
N ILE A 59 -6.21 4.70 -6.52
CA ILE A 59 -6.79 3.65 -7.34
C ILE A 59 -8.03 4.21 -8.03
N GLU A 60 -7.86 4.56 -9.30
CA GLU A 60 -8.93 5.04 -10.20
C GLU A 60 -10.15 4.11 -10.23
N THR A 61 -11.32 4.67 -10.57
CA THR A 61 -12.58 3.93 -10.67
C THR A 61 -12.55 2.82 -11.71
N GLY A 62 -11.75 2.98 -12.77
CA GLY A 62 -11.55 1.98 -13.82
C GLY A 62 -10.58 0.86 -13.45
N ASN A 63 -9.79 0.99 -12.38
CA ASN A 63 -8.80 -0.01 -12.01
C ASN A 63 -9.45 -1.19 -11.28
N THR A 64 -9.53 -2.33 -11.96
CA THR A 64 -10.08 -3.57 -11.41
C THR A 64 -9.00 -4.58 -11.02
N ASP A 65 -7.72 -4.20 -11.07
CA ASP A 65 -6.63 -5.11 -10.70
C ASP A 65 -6.44 -5.21 -9.18
N GLU A 66 -5.90 -6.34 -8.72
CA GLU A 66 -5.47 -6.51 -7.32
C GLU A 66 -4.30 -5.57 -7.01
N PHE A 67 -4.36 -4.89 -5.86
CA PHE A 67 -3.31 -4.04 -5.33
C PHE A 67 -3.16 -4.25 -3.82
N PHE A 68 -2.02 -3.87 -3.25
CA PHE A 68 -1.84 -3.84 -1.80
C PHE A 68 -2.09 -2.44 -1.27
N GLY A 69 -3.10 -2.27 -0.41
CA GLY A 69 -3.53 -0.98 0.15
C GLY A 69 -3.16 -0.83 1.62
N ILE A 70 -2.77 0.38 2.00
CA ILE A 70 -2.31 0.73 3.34
C ILE A 70 -2.97 2.03 3.77
N VAL A 71 -3.72 2.02 4.88
CA VAL A 71 -4.35 3.20 5.51
C VAL A 71 -4.43 3.00 7.01
N ASP A 72 -4.05 4.03 7.77
CA ASP A 72 -4.23 4.15 9.23
C ASP A 72 -3.89 2.87 10.01
N THR A 73 -2.67 2.38 9.84
CA THR A 73 -2.27 1.07 10.40
C THR A 73 -1.82 1.15 11.85
N LYS A 74 -1.59 2.36 12.38
CA LYS A 74 -1.05 2.57 13.73
C LYS A 74 -2.13 3.10 14.66
N ASN A 75 -2.98 2.21 15.12
CA ASN A 75 -4.15 2.54 15.93
C ASN A 75 -4.46 1.44 16.97
N ASP A 76 -5.64 1.49 17.58
CA ASP A 76 -6.01 0.53 18.63
C ASP A 76 -6.19 -0.90 18.10
N ASP A 77 -6.52 -1.11 16.81
CA ASP A 77 -6.62 -2.45 16.20
C ASP A 77 -5.24 -3.13 16.13
N THR A 78 -4.18 -2.34 15.99
CA THR A 78 -2.79 -2.83 15.97
C THR A 78 -2.07 -2.57 17.30
N GLY A 79 -2.75 -2.05 18.32
CA GLY A 79 -2.11 -1.64 19.58
C GLY A 79 -0.97 -0.64 19.37
N GLY A 80 -1.04 0.14 18.29
CA GLY A 80 -0.04 1.15 17.91
C GLY A 80 1.29 0.61 17.42
N ARG A 81 1.38 -0.68 17.04
CA ARG A 81 2.61 -1.30 16.50
C ARG A 81 2.68 -1.17 14.97
N ASP A 82 3.87 -1.34 14.43
CA ASP A 82 4.06 -1.44 12.98
C ASP A 82 3.54 -2.80 12.46
N VAL A 83 2.92 -2.77 11.29
CA VAL A 83 2.34 -3.93 10.61
C VAL A 83 3.28 -4.48 9.54
N VAL A 84 3.17 -5.77 9.23
CA VAL A 84 4.08 -6.45 8.28
C VAL A 84 3.30 -7.36 7.36
N ALA A 85 3.55 -7.24 6.05
CA ALA A 85 3.13 -8.18 5.04
C ALA A 85 4.34 -8.95 4.50
N THR A 86 4.18 -10.24 4.25
CA THR A 86 5.23 -11.15 3.79
C THR A 86 4.74 -11.92 2.57
N TRP A 87 5.54 -11.86 1.51
CA TRP A 87 5.40 -12.69 0.32
C TRP A 87 6.57 -13.67 0.25
N VAL A 88 6.26 -14.94 0.07
CA VAL A 88 7.25 -16.01 -0.12
C VAL A 88 7.07 -16.57 -1.52
N PHE A 89 8.14 -16.54 -2.31
CA PHE A 89 8.16 -17.07 -3.68
C PHE A 89 9.06 -18.30 -3.77
N ASP A 90 8.65 -19.30 -4.54
CA ASP A 90 9.55 -20.36 -4.98
C ASP A 90 10.40 -19.87 -6.16
N ILE A 91 11.69 -19.70 -5.89
CA ILE A 91 12.69 -19.25 -6.87
C ILE A 91 13.52 -20.41 -7.44
N SER A 92 13.13 -21.66 -7.18
CA SER A 92 13.87 -22.84 -7.65
C SER A 92 14.04 -22.83 -9.16
N GLY A 93 15.30 -22.90 -9.62
CA GLY A 93 15.63 -22.91 -11.04
C GLY A 93 15.54 -21.54 -11.73
N ALA A 94 15.25 -20.47 -11.00
CA ALA A 94 15.31 -19.11 -11.53
C ALA A 94 16.77 -18.60 -11.58
N SER A 95 17.05 -17.75 -12.57
CA SER A 95 18.23 -16.89 -12.62
C SER A 95 17.79 -15.44 -12.79
N ASP A 96 18.69 -14.49 -12.53
CA ASP A 96 18.46 -13.06 -12.80
C ASP A 96 17.22 -12.49 -12.08
N LEU A 97 17.10 -12.79 -10.78
CA LEU A 97 16.00 -12.33 -9.94
C LEU A 97 15.92 -10.79 -9.92
N ALA A 98 14.71 -10.27 -10.10
CA ALA A 98 14.41 -8.85 -10.00
C ALA A 98 13.19 -8.61 -9.11
N LEU A 99 13.23 -7.53 -8.34
CA LEU A 99 12.09 -6.99 -7.60
C LEU A 99 11.68 -5.68 -8.26
N THR A 100 10.45 -5.65 -8.78
CA THR A 100 9.82 -4.45 -9.37
C THR A 100 8.57 -4.13 -8.56
N ILE A 101 8.43 -2.87 -8.15
CA ILE A 101 7.30 -2.40 -7.34
C ILE A 101 6.88 -1.03 -7.89
N ASP A 102 5.58 -0.88 -8.16
CA ASP A 102 4.95 0.41 -8.40
C ASP A 102 4.31 0.87 -7.09
N MET A 103 4.72 2.04 -6.61
CA MET A 103 4.29 2.58 -5.33
C MET A 103 3.78 4.00 -5.51
N GLY A 104 2.61 4.27 -4.94
CA GLY A 104 2.04 5.61 -4.81
C GLY A 104 1.65 5.83 -3.36
N ALA A 105 1.75 7.08 -2.93
CA ALA A 105 1.37 7.51 -1.59
C ALA A 105 0.71 8.88 -1.68
N MET A 106 -0.33 9.08 -0.88
CA MET A 106 -1.09 10.32 -0.83
C MET A 106 -1.65 10.46 0.59
N GLY A 107 -1.42 11.61 1.21
CA GLY A 107 -1.76 11.83 2.60
C GLY A 107 -0.85 12.86 3.25
N ASP A 108 -1.11 13.08 4.53
CA ASP A 108 -0.20 13.75 5.46
C ASP A 108 0.76 12.67 5.97
N PHE A 109 2.06 12.89 5.86
CA PHE A 109 3.08 11.95 6.32
C PHE A 109 4.00 12.66 7.30
N GLU A 110 4.30 12.07 8.45
CA GLU A 110 5.12 12.75 9.44
C GLU A 110 6.57 12.25 9.45
N ALA A 111 7.54 13.18 9.42
CA ALA A 111 8.93 12.84 9.64
C ALA A 111 9.23 12.82 11.14
N SER A 112 9.44 11.62 11.70
CA SER A 112 9.88 11.49 13.09
C SER A 112 10.71 10.22 13.31
N PRO A 113 11.84 10.31 14.06
CA PRO A 113 12.68 9.15 14.34
C PRO A 113 12.02 8.13 15.28
N THR A 114 10.88 8.47 15.89
CA THR A 114 10.19 7.60 16.86
C THR A 114 8.73 7.36 16.55
N THR A 115 8.10 8.23 15.76
CA THR A 115 6.67 8.21 15.47
C THR A 115 6.34 8.49 14.01
N GLY A 116 7.35 8.68 13.16
CA GLY A 116 7.11 9.07 11.77
C GLY A 116 6.61 7.93 10.92
N ASP A 117 5.99 8.27 9.81
CA ASP A 117 5.57 7.32 8.81
C ASP A 117 6.77 6.76 8.06
N PHE A 118 6.77 5.44 7.89
CA PHE A 118 7.81 4.79 7.15
C PHE A 118 7.30 3.51 6.49
N PHE A 119 7.99 3.16 5.40
CA PHE A 119 7.88 1.89 4.74
C PHE A 119 9.28 1.30 4.61
N ASN A 120 9.41 0.03 4.99
CA ASN A 120 10.65 -0.72 4.87
C ASN A 120 10.40 -2.03 4.14
N TRP A 121 11.02 -2.18 2.98
CA TRP A 121 11.00 -3.40 2.20
C TRP A 121 12.29 -4.15 2.44
N SER A 122 12.17 -5.40 2.89
CA SER A 122 13.31 -6.29 3.10
C SER A 122 13.08 -7.61 2.39
N TYR A 123 14.18 -8.31 2.10
CA TYR A 123 14.16 -9.62 1.47
C TYR A 123 15.15 -10.55 2.16
N SER A 124 14.87 -11.85 2.10
CA SER A 124 15.76 -12.93 2.51
C SER A 124 15.69 -14.00 1.43
N ILE A 125 16.83 -14.60 1.10
CA ILE A 125 16.95 -15.64 0.08
C ILE A 125 17.55 -16.87 0.75
N ASP A 126 16.87 -18.02 0.61
CA ASP A 126 17.34 -19.32 1.10
C ASP A 126 17.75 -19.33 2.59
N GLY A 127 17.01 -18.58 3.41
CA GLY A 127 17.25 -18.47 4.86
C GLY A 127 18.44 -17.59 5.25
N SER A 128 18.98 -16.81 4.32
CA SER A 128 19.97 -15.78 4.63
C SER A 128 19.39 -14.69 5.55
N PRO A 129 20.24 -13.93 6.28
CA PRO A 129 19.76 -12.77 7.02
C PRO A 129 19.01 -11.80 6.12
N ALA A 130 17.92 -11.20 6.61
CA ALA A 130 17.17 -10.22 5.86
C ALA A 130 18.04 -9.00 5.51
N ALA A 131 17.92 -8.53 4.28
CA ALA A 131 18.55 -7.32 3.78
C ALA A 131 17.48 -6.30 3.36
N THR A 132 17.73 -5.01 3.58
CA THR A 132 16.85 -3.94 3.08
C THR A 132 16.97 -3.83 1.56
N ALA A 133 15.84 -3.87 0.87
CA ALA A 133 15.74 -3.52 -0.55
C ALA A 133 15.53 -2.02 -0.71
N PHE A 134 14.49 -1.49 -0.06
CA PHE A 134 14.10 -0.08 -0.12
C PHE A 134 13.63 0.37 1.26
N GLN A 135 13.83 1.65 1.55
CA GLN A 135 13.30 2.30 2.73
C GLN A 135 12.83 3.69 2.33
N SER A 136 11.64 4.08 2.75
CA SER A 136 11.13 5.43 2.50
C SER A 136 11.76 6.45 3.45
N SER A 137 11.66 7.72 3.06
CA SER A 137 11.88 8.88 3.93
C SER A 137 10.80 9.90 3.65
N VAL A 138 10.33 10.60 4.67
CA VAL A 138 9.35 11.68 4.57
C VAL A 138 10.09 13.03 4.46
N ASP A 139 9.62 13.91 3.59
CA ASP A 139 10.11 15.28 3.41
C ASP A 139 8.97 16.28 3.59
N GLU A 140 8.89 16.82 4.81
CA GLU A 140 7.84 17.74 5.23
C GLU A 140 8.02 19.17 4.68
N SER A 141 9.06 19.42 3.89
CA SER A 141 9.31 20.74 3.29
C SER A 141 8.73 20.89 1.87
N ALA A 142 8.23 19.79 1.31
CA ALA A 142 7.70 19.73 -0.04
C ALA A 142 6.17 19.83 -0.02
N SER A 143 5.61 20.43 -1.07
CA SER A 143 4.18 20.35 -1.35
C SER A 143 3.98 19.74 -2.73
N ASN A 144 3.07 18.77 -2.80
CA ASN A 144 2.77 18.04 -4.02
C ASN A 144 1.32 18.31 -4.44
N ALA A 145 1.14 18.50 -5.75
CA ALA A 145 -0.15 18.63 -6.39
C ALA A 145 -0.48 17.36 -7.15
N TYR A 146 -1.63 16.75 -6.84
CA TYR A 146 -2.13 15.53 -7.45
C TYR A 146 -3.34 15.87 -8.31
N THR A 147 -3.39 15.31 -9.51
CA THR A 147 -4.58 15.41 -10.35
C THR A 147 -5.41 14.15 -10.10
N MET A 148 -6.59 14.33 -9.52
CA MET A 148 -7.56 13.26 -9.33
C MET A 148 -8.06 12.76 -10.70
N GLU A 149 -8.61 11.56 -10.77
CA GLU A 149 -9.19 10.96 -11.97
C GLU A 149 -10.24 11.90 -12.63
N GLY A 150 -11.04 12.57 -11.80
CA GLY A 150 -12.05 13.56 -12.21
C GLY A 150 -11.48 14.90 -12.70
N GLY A 151 -10.14 15.07 -12.66
CA GLY A 151 -9.41 16.24 -13.15
C GLY A 151 -9.24 17.39 -12.16
N LEU A 152 -9.79 17.27 -10.94
CA LEU A 152 -9.52 18.21 -9.86
C LEU A 152 -8.03 18.12 -9.46
N VAL A 153 -7.37 19.26 -9.29
CA VAL A 153 -6.02 19.30 -8.73
C VAL A 153 -6.13 19.56 -7.23
N VAL A 154 -5.60 18.63 -6.43
CA VAL A 154 -5.54 18.72 -4.97
C VAL A 154 -4.10 18.92 -4.55
N THR A 155 -3.87 19.88 -3.66
CA THR A 155 -2.55 20.13 -3.07
C THR A 155 -2.57 19.71 -1.62
N PHE A 156 -1.64 18.84 -1.23
CA PHE A 156 -1.35 18.57 0.17
C PHE A 156 -0.24 19.52 0.59
N LEU A 157 -0.55 20.30 1.63
CA LEU A 157 0.36 21.25 2.24
C LEU A 157 0.83 20.62 3.54
N GLU A 158 2.14 20.57 3.73
CA GLU A 158 2.75 20.42 5.04
C GLU A 158 3.23 21.80 5.55
#